data_AF-A0AAE6JLG8-F1
#
_entry.id   AF-A0AAE6JLG8-F1
#
_cell.length_a   1.000
_cell.length_b   1.000
_cell.length_c   1.000
_cell.angle_alpha   90.00
_cell.angle_beta   90.00
_cell.angle_gamma   90.00
#
_symmetry.space_group_name_H-M   'P 1'
#
loop_
_entity.id
_entity.type
_entity.pdbx_description
1 polymer ?
#
loop_
_entity_poly.entity_id
_entity_poly.type
_entity_poly.pdbx_seq_one_letter_code
_entity_poly.pdbx_strand_id
1 'polypeptide(L)'
;MTRNKGGRPPVGDDRRSFKIDVRFTEAEYRQVERLEKELGLKKTELVRRKLLSEGKGLAVNAAELMKRLDAVSLELSRSGNNINQLARYANRLQKRGLLSVAIIDEYLHLLRRHQNEQNELAMLFRKLIRSLIP
;
A
#
# COMPACT_ATOMS: atom_id res chain seq x y z
N MET A 1 -55.74 -36.80 -6.15
CA MET A 1 -55.04 -35.49 -6.24
C MET A 1 -54.50 -35.13 -4.86
N THR A 2 -53.22 -35.35 -4.59
CA THR A 2 -52.57 -35.00 -3.33
C THR A 2 -51.77 -33.71 -3.50
N ARG A 3 -52.23 -32.64 -2.83
CA ARG A 3 -51.56 -31.33 -2.79
C ARG A 3 -50.30 -31.44 -1.93
N ASN A 4 -49.12 -31.35 -2.54
CA ASN A 4 -47.87 -31.18 -1.80
C ASN A 4 -47.84 -29.79 -1.17
N LYS A 5 -47.85 -29.74 0.16
CA LYS A 5 -47.64 -28.53 0.96
C LYS A 5 -46.24 -28.01 0.68
N GLY A 6 -46.14 -26.76 0.21
CA GLY A 6 -44.89 -26.13 -0.21
C GLY A 6 -43.76 -26.32 0.80
N GLY A 7 -42.79 -27.14 0.43
CA GLY A 7 -41.53 -27.27 1.15
C GLY A 7 -40.57 -26.13 0.83
N ARG A 8 -39.55 -25.97 1.68
CA ARG A 8 -38.49 -24.97 1.54
C ARG A 8 -37.85 -25.05 0.13
N PRO A 9 -37.64 -23.91 -0.56
CA PRO A 9 -37.00 -23.90 -1.87
C PRO A 9 -35.63 -24.60 -1.83
N PRO A 10 -35.26 -25.35 -2.88
CA PRO A 10 -33.92 -25.93 -2.96
C PRO A 10 -32.89 -24.80 -2.92
N VAL A 11 -32.03 -24.85 -1.90
CA VAL A 11 -30.92 -23.91 -1.76
C VAL A 11 -29.89 -24.31 -2.82
N GLY A 12 -29.58 -23.41 -3.74
CA GLY A 12 -28.66 -23.66 -4.85
C GLY A 12 -27.27 -24.12 -4.42
N ASP A 13 -26.48 -24.55 -5.40
CA ASP A 13 -25.21 -25.27 -5.27
C ASP A 13 -24.09 -24.51 -4.50
N ASP A 14 -24.31 -23.24 -4.15
CA ASP A 14 -23.35 -22.39 -3.44
C ASP A 14 -23.57 -22.36 -1.91
N ARG A 15 -23.98 -23.50 -1.34
CA ARG A 15 -24.14 -23.63 0.12
C ARG A 15 -22.77 -23.80 0.76
N ARG A 16 -22.45 -22.90 1.70
CA ARG A 16 -21.28 -22.98 2.60
C ARG A 16 -21.40 -24.24 3.49
N SER A 17 -20.94 -25.38 2.98
CA SER A 17 -21.16 -26.71 3.58
C SER A 17 -19.96 -27.24 4.36
N PHE A 18 -18.79 -26.61 4.21
CA PHE A 18 -17.55 -26.99 4.90
C PHE A 18 -17.28 -26.09 6.10
N LYS A 19 -16.75 -26.67 7.18
CA LYS A 19 -16.44 -26.00 8.45
C LYS A 19 -14.95 -26.16 8.78
N ILE A 20 -14.36 -25.11 9.34
CA ILE A 20 -13.02 -25.11 9.93
C ILE A 20 -13.19 -24.80 11.42
N ASP A 21 -12.63 -25.64 12.28
CA ASP A 21 -12.64 -25.45 13.73
C ASP A 21 -11.27 -24.99 14.22
N VAL A 22 -11.24 -23.92 15.02
CA VAL A 22 -10.02 -23.31 15.57
C VAL A 22 -10.22 -23.04 17.06
N ARG A 23 -9.19 -23.28 17.87
CA ARG A 23 -9.18 -22.96 19.30
C ARG A 23 -8.45 -21.64 19.53
N PHE A 24 -8.98 -20.83 20.43
CA PHE A 24 -8.39 -19.56 20.85
C PHE A 24 -8.14 -19.61 22.35
N THR A 25 -7.06 -18.96 22.79
CA THR A 25 -6.88 -18.56 24.18
C THR A 25 -7.89 -17.47 24.55
N GLU A 26 -8.11 -17.26 25.84
CA GLU A 26 -9.04 -16.22 26.30
C GLU A 26 -8.64 -14.81 25.81
N ALA A 27 -7.32 -14.52 25.79
CA ALA A 27 -6.80 -13.24 25.32
C ALA A 27 -7.09 -13.01 23.83
N GLU A 28 -6.87 -14.02 23.00
CA GLU A 28 -7.16 -13.97 21.55
C GLU A 28 -8.67 -13.86 21.30
N TYR A 29 -9.48 -14.58 22.06
CA TYR A 29 -10.94 -14.50 21.94
C TYR A 29 -11.47 -13.10 22.27
N ARG A 30 -10.96 -12.46 23.34
CA ARG A 30 -11.31 -11.08 23.69
C ARG A 30 -10.94 -10.08 22.58
N GLN A 31 -9.84 -10.31 21.85
CA GLN A 31 -9.49 -9.47 20.70
C GLN A 31 -10.55 -9.58 19.59
N VAL A 32 -11.02 -10.79 19.29
CA VAL A 32 -12.07 -11.01 18.28
C VAL A 32 -13.39 -10.35 18.71
N GLU A 33 -13.74 -10.38 19.99
CA GLU A 33 -14.93 -9.71 20.53
C GLU A 33 -14.87 -8.18 20.40
N ARG A 34 -13.70 -7.57 20.61
CA ARG A 34 -13.55 -6.12 20.41
C ARG A 34 -13.76 -5.74 18.96
N LEU A 35 -13.12 -6.48 18.04
CA LEU A 35 -13.24 -6.22 16.61
C LEU A 35 -14.68 -6.42 16.09
N GLU A 36 -15.43 -7.39 16.64
CA GLU A 36 -16.85 -7.54 16.32
C GLU A 36 -17.67 -6.31 16.72
N LYS A 37 -17.43 -5.74 17.92
CA LYS A 37 -18.13 -4.54 18.39
C LYS A 37 -17.79 -3.31 17.57
N GLU A 38 -16.53 -3.15 17.20
CA GLU A 38 -16.05 -2.01 16.41
C GLU A 38 -16.58 -2.05 14.97
N LEU A 39 -16.65 -3.24 14.36
CA LEU A 39 -16.99 -3.40 12.94
C LEU A 39 -18.45 -3.77 12.69
N GLY A 40 -19.22 -4.13 13.73
CA GLY A 40 -20.61 -4.60 13.59
C GLY A 40 -20.74 -5.92 12.83
N LEU A 41 -19.66 -6.70 12.73
CA LEU A 41 -19.58 -7.95 11.97
C LEU A 41 -19.52 -9.16 12.90
N LYS A 42 -20.25 -10.22 12.56
CA LYS A 42 -20.19 -11.50 13.30
C LYS A 42 -18.77 -12.06 13.29
N LYS A 43 -18.31 -12.59 14.44
CA LYS A 43 -17.00 -13.24 14.60
C LYS A 43 -16.63 -14.20 13.46
N THR A 44 -17.56 -15.05 13.03
CA THR A 44 -17.34 -16.05 11.96
C THR A 44 -17.14 -15.42 10.59
N GLU A 45 -17.85 -14.33 10.30
CA GLU A 45 -17.68 -13.57 9.06
C GLU A 45 -16.38 -12.77 9.10
N LEU A 46 -15.96 -12.28 10.27
CA LEU A 46 -14.66 -11.64 10.46
C LEU A 46 -13.51 -12.61 10.19
N VAL A 47 -13.53 -13.81 10.80
CA VAL A 47 -12.51 -14.84 10.58
C VAL A 47 -12.50 -15.28 9.12
N ARG A 48 -13.68 -15.51 8.52
CA ARG A 48 -13.80 -15.88 7.11
C ARG A 48 -13.27 -14.81 6.19
N ARG A 49 -13.66 -13.54 6.39
CA ARG A 49 -13.17 -12.42 5.58
C ARG A 49 -11.68 -12.25 5.74
N LYS A 50 -11.14 -12.38 6.94
CA LYS A 50 -9.70 -12.30 7.15
C LYS A 50 -8.98 -13.42 6.42
N LEU A 51 -9.39 -14.68 6.62
CA LEU A 51 -8.82 -15.85 5.94
C LEU A 51 -8.93 -15.81 4.41
N LEU A 52 -10.07 -15.36 3.87
CA LEU A 52 -10.32 -15.33 2.42
C LEU A 52 -9.85 -14.04 1.75
N SER A 53 -9.76 -12.92 2.48
CA SER A 53 -9.16 -11.67 1.98
C SER A 53 -7.63 -11.73 2.02
N GLU A 54 -7.04 -12.45 2.98
CA GLU A 54 -5.58 -12.69 3.04
C GLU A 54 -5.07 -13.53 1.87
N GLY A 55 -5.94 -14.27 1.17
CA GLY A 55 -5.59 -14.95 -0.08
C GLY A 55 -5.29 -14.03 -1.27
N LYS A 56 -5.55 -12.72 -1.16
CA LYS A 56 -5.23 -11.72 -2.19
C LYS A 56 -4.44 -10.50 -1.69
N GLY A 57 -4.01 -10.47 -0.43
CA GLY A 57 -3.30 -9.30 0.09
C GLY A 57 -2.59 -9.54 1.42
N LEU A 58 -1.26 -9.60 1.34
CA LEU A 58 -0.32 -9.18 2.39
C LEU A 58 -0.41 -9.87 3.77
N ALA A 59 0.30 -10.99 3.90
CA ALA A 59 1.23 -11.16 5.03
C ALA A 59 2.59 -10.54 4.64
N VAL A 60 2.60 -9.31 4.14
CA VAL A 60 3.87 -8.57 4.03
C VAL A 60 4.22 -8.19 5.45
N ASN A 61 5.39 -8.61 5.91
CA ASN A 61 5.98 -8.07 7.13
C ASN A 61 6.12 -6.56 6.94
N ALA A 62 5.13 -5.81 7.42
CA ALA A 62 5.01 -4.38 7.19
C ALA A 62 6.25 -3.64 7.72
N ALA A 63 6.86 -4.13 8.81
CA ALA A 63 8.10 -3.59 9.34
C ALA A 63 9.28 -3.79 8.38
N GLU A 64 9.43 -4.97 7.77
CA GLU A 64 10.48 -5.24 6.78
C GLU A 64 10.25 -4.47 5.48
N LEU A 65 9.00 -4.33 5.03
CA LEU A 65 8.68 -3.50 3.87
C LEU A 65 8.95 -2.01 4.15
N MET A 66 8.54 -1.48 5.30
CA MET A 66 8.84 -0.10 5.69
C MET A 66 10.35 0.14 5.74
N LYS A 67 11.12 -0.78 6.33
CA LYS A 67 12.59 -0.67 6.38
C LYS A 67 13.23 -0.60 4.98
N ARG A 68 12.73 -1.39 4.02
CA ARG A 68 13.19 -1.34 2.62
C ARG A 68 12.78 -0.04 1.93
N LEU A 69 11.58 0.45 2.19
CA LEU A 69 11.09 1.74 1.67
C LEU A 69 11.88 2.92 2.22
N ASP A 70 12.28 2.89 3.49
CA ASP A 70 13.12 3.90 4.12
C ASP A 70 14.50 3.97 3.46
N ALA A 71 15.10 2.80 3.18
CA ALA A 71 16.38 2.73 2.47
C ALA A 71 16.30 3.35 1.06
N VAL A 72 15.23 3.05 0.31
CA VAL A 72 14.99 3.66 -1.01
C VAL A 72 14.77 5.17 -0.87
N SER A 73 13.99 5.61 0.11
CA SER A 73 13.72 7.03 0.36
C SER A 73 14.98 7.83 0.71
N LEU A 74 15.91 7.22 1.44
CA LEU A 74 17.20 7.81 1.78
C LEU A 74 18.07 8.01 0.53
N GLU A 75 18.17 7.00 -0.34
CA GLU A 75 18.94 7.10 -1.59
C GLU A 75 18.33 8.12 -2.56
N LEU A 76 17.00 8.19 -2.64
CA LEU A 76 16.32 9.25 -3.40
C LEU A 76 16.65 10.65 -2.85
N SER A 77 16.68 10.81 -1.52
CA SER A 77 17.06 12.08 -0.88
C SER A 77 18.51 12.47 -1.18
N ARG A 78 19.43 11.50 -1.20
CA ARG A 78 20.83 11.71 -1.60
C ARG A 78 20.95 12.12 -3.07
N SER A 79 20.22 11.43 -3.95
CA SER A 79 20.16 11.78 -5.38
C SER A 79 19.65 13.21 -5.57
N GLY A 80 18.57 13.59 -4.89
CA GLY A 80 18.04 14.96 -4.92
C GLY A 80 19.06 16.02 -4.47
N ASN A 81 19.87 15.71 -3.45
CA ASN A 81 20.95 16.60 -3.02
C ASN A 81 22.04 16.76 -4.08
N ASN A 82 22.47 15.68 -4.72
CA ASN A 82 23.46 15.73 -5.80
C ASN A 82 22.97 16.58 -6.98
N ILE A 83 21.71 16.39 -7.35
CA ILE A 83 21.05 17.15 -8.41
C ILE A 83 21.02 18.66 -8.07
N ASN A 84 20.68 19.00 -6.83
CA ASN A 84 20.73 20.38 -6.35
C ASN A 84 22.15 20.97 -6.41
N GLN A 85 23.18 20.18 -6.11
CA GLN A 85 24.57 20.64 -6.21
C GLN A 85 24.98 20.90 -7.66
N LEU A 86 24.61 20.00 -8.58
CA LEU A 86 24.88 20.16 -10.00
C LEU A 86 24.14 21.39 -10.56
N ALA A 87 22.88 21.61 -10.17
CA ALA A 87 22.14 22.82 -10.54
C ALA A 87 22.83 24.11 -10.04
N ARG A 88 23.29 24.13 -8.78
CA ARG A 88 24.05 25.27 -8.25
C ARG A 88 25.37 25.47 -8.99
N TYR A 89 26.05 24.40 -9.38
CA TYR A 89 27.30 24.47 -10.13
C TYR A 89 27.09 25.01 -11.55
N ALA A 90 26.07 24.52 -12.26
CA ALA A 90 25.68 25.03 -13.56
C ALA A 90 25.35 26.54 -13.51
N ASN A 91 24.58 26.98 -12.50
CA ASN A 91 24.27 28.39 -12.30
C ASN A 91 25.53 29.26 -12.05
N ARG A 92 26.55 28.72 -11.37
CA ARG A 92 27.84 29.43 -11.18
C ARG A 92 28.62 29.54 -12.48
N LEU A 93 28.65 28.49 -13.29
CA LEU A 93 29.34 28.48 -14.59
C LEU A 93 28.64 29.41 -15.60
N GLN A 94 27.30 29.45 -15.61
CA GLN A 94 26.52 30.39 -16.41
C GLN A 94 26.89 31.84 -16.12
N LYS A 95 26.96 32.22 -14.84
CA LYS A 95 27.35 33.58 -14.42
C LYS A 95 28.77 33.97 -14.86
N ARG A 96 29.64 33.00 -15.13
CA ARG A 96 31.00 33.21 -15.63
C ARG A 96 31.07 33.21 -17.16
N GLY A 97 29.95 33.01 -17.87
CA GLY A 97 29.91 32.92 -19.34
C GLY A 97 30.53 31.64 -19.90
N LEU A 98 30.76 30.62 -19.07
CA LEU A 98 31.52 29.41 -19.43
C LEU A 98 30.63 28.27 -19.97
N LEU A 99 29.32 28.48 -20.09
CA LEU A 99 28.36 27.48 -20.55
C LEU A 99 27.52 28.04 -21.68
N SER A 100 27.25 27.20 -22.69
CA SER A 100 26.31 27.53 -23.75
C SER A 100 24.89 27.59 -23.19
N VAL A 101 24.12 28.58 -23.64
CA VAL A 101 22.72 28.78 -23.22
C VAL A 101 21.87 27.56 -23.58
N ALA A 102 22.06 26.98 -24.76
CA ALA A 102 21.34 25.78 -25.21
C ALA A 102 21.57 24.57 -24.29
N ILE A 103 22.80 24.36 -23.83
CA ILE A 103 23.14 23.26 -22.91
C ILE A 103 22.49 23.49 -21.54
N ILE A 104 22.45 24.74 -21.05
CA ILE A 104 21.79 25.06 -19.78
C ILE A 104 20.29 24.83 -19.86
N ASP A 105 19.65 25.22 -20.95
CA ASP A 105 18.20 25.08 -21.10
C ASP A 105 17.77 23.61 -21.16
N GLU A 106 18.50 22.78 -21.92
CA GLU A 106 18.27 21.33 -21.97
C GLU A 106 18.54 20.68 -20.60
N TYR A 107 19.63 21.08 -19.94
CA TYR A 107 19.95 20.59 -18.61
C TYR A 107 18.86 20.93 -17.59
N LEU A 108 18.39 22.18 -17.54
CA LEU A 108 17.29 22.62 -16.67
C LEU A 108 15.98 21.90 -16.99
N HIS A 109 15.71 21.59 -18.26
CA HIS A 109 14.54 20.80 -18.65
C HIS A 109 14.60 19.39 -18.07
N LEU A 110 15.72 18.68 -18.24
CA LEU A 110 15.91 17.32 -17.70
C LEU A 110 15.85 17.31 -16.17
N LEU A 111 16.43 18.32 -15.52
CA LEU A 111 16.40 18.50 -14.07
C LEU A 111 14.97 18.65 -13.54
N ARG A 112 14.17 19.52 -14.18
CA ARG A 112 12.76 19.72 -13.80
C ARG A 112 11.96 18.45 -13.99
N ARG A 113 12.16 17.74 -15.09
CA ARG A 113 11.51 16.44 -15.33
C ARG A 113 11.85 15.45 -14.23
N HIS A 114 13.13 15.29 -13.91
CA HIS A 114 13.57 14.39 -12.85
C HIS A 114 13.00 14.79 -11.49
N GLN A 115 12.98 16.08 -11.15
CA GLN A 115 12.38 16.58 -9.91
C GLN A 115 10.90 16.20 -9.79
N ASN A 116 10.14 16.29 -10.90
CA ASN A 116 8.73 15.93 -10.93
C ASN A 116 8.54 14.41 -10.74
N GLU A 117 9.32 13.59 -11.44
CA GLU A 117 9.30 12.12 -11.31
C GLU A 117 9.62 11.70 -9.87
N GLN A 118 10.61 12.33 -9.22
CA GLN A 118 10.95 12.09 -7.82
C GLN A 118 9.82 12.46 -6.85
N ASN A 119 9.16 13.60 -7.07
CA ASN A 119 8.04 14.04 -6.24
C ASN A 119 6.84 13.09 -6.37
N GLU A 120 6.56 12.61 -7.59
CA GLU A 120 5.50 11.64 -7.83
C GLU A 120 5.79 10.31 -7.13
N LEU A 121 7.03 9.80 -7.26
CA LEU A 121 7.49 8.60 -6.55
C LEU A 121 7.33 8.74 -5.03
N ALA A 122 7.73 9.89 -4.46
CA ALA A 122 7.56 10.16 -3.04
C ALA A 122 6.08 10.19 -2.61
N MET A 123 5.19 10.75 -3.43
CA MET A 123 3.75 10.73 -3.17
C MET A 123 3.18 9.31 -3.21
N LEU A 124 3.60 8.50 -4.19
CA LEU A 124 3.17 7.11 -4.32
C LEU A 124 3.63 6.28 -3.12
N PHE A 125 4.87 6.45 -2.66
CA PHE A 125 5.34 5.79 -1.44
C PHE A 125 4.54 6.21 -0.20
N ARG A 126 4.24 7.51 -0.02
CA ARG A 126 3.40 7.95 1.10
C ARG A 126 1.99 7.36 1.04
N LYS A 127 1.38 7.27 -0.16
CA LYS A 127 0.07 6.63 -0.35
C LYS A 127 0.13 5.15 -0.01
N LEU A 128 1.17 4.46 -0.46
CA LEU A 128 1.40 3.04 -0.20
C LEU A 128 1.58 2.80 1.31
N ILE A 129 2.42 3.59 1.99
CA ILE A 129 2.60 3.51 3.46
C ILE A 129 1.26 3.72 4.18
N ARG A 130 0.47 4.75 3.82
CA ARG A 130 -0.85 4.98 4.43
C ARG A 130 -1.84 3.85 4.18
N SER A 131 -1.76 3.16 3.04
CA SER A 131 -2.63 2.02 2.74
C SER A 131 -2.26 0.74 3.51
N LEU A 132 -1.06 0.70 4.09
CA LEU A 132 -0.52 -0.45 4.84
C LEU A 132 -0.59 -0.28 6.36
N ILE A 133 -0.84 0.94 6.83
CA ILE A 133 -1.07 1.24 8.25
C ILE A 133 -2.60 1.22 8.46
N PRO A 134 -3.14 0.43 9.42
CA PRO A 134 -4.57 0.35 9.69
C PRO A 134 -5.16 1.66 10.23
#